data_AF-A0AAU9U4I5-F1
#
_entry.id   AF-A0AAU9U4I5-F1
#
_cell.length_a   1.000
_cell.length_b   1.000
_cell.length_c   1.000
_cell.angle_alpha   90.00
_cell.angle_beta   90.00
_cell.angle_gamma   90.00
#
_symmetry.space_group_name_H-M   'P 1'
#
loop_
_entity.id
_entity.type
_entity.pdbx_description
1 polymer ?
#
loop_
_entity_poly.entity_id
_entity_poly.type
_entity_poly.pdbx_seq_one_letter_code
_entity_poly.pdbx_strand_id
1 'polypeptide(L)' 'MHTNEMKMLRWAAGVTGLDKVRNEYIRGSFKVAPIVAKMVESRLRWYGHVMRRNESNAVKTGLAIPVKIKGRGRPQTT' A
#
# COMPACT_ATOMS: atom_id res chain seq x y z
N MET A 1 -7.50 -2.02 -3.86
CA MET A 1 -6.94 -2.34 -2.52
C MET A 1 -8.01 -2.31 -1.44
N HIS A 2 -8.68 -1.17 -1.20
CA HIS A 2 -9.79 -1.07 -0.23
C HIS A 2 -10.97 -2.00 -0.52
N THR A 3 -11.31 -2.21 -1.80
CA THR A 3 -12.39 -3.12 -2.22
C THR A 3 -12.13 -4.57 -1.86
N ASN A 4 -10.89 -5.06 -2.03
CA ASN A 4 -10.52 -6.44 -1.69
C ASN A 4 -10.48 -6.64 -0.17
N GLU A 5 -9.87 -5.70 0.56
CA GLU A 5 -9.89 -5.69 2.04
C GLU A 5 -11.33 -5.80 2.54
N MET A 6 -12.24 -4.96 2.03
CA MET A 6 -13.61 -4.95 2.50
C MET A 6 -14.39 -6.20 2.10
N LYS A 7 -14.12 -6.77 0.92
CA LYS A 7 -14.71 -8.04 0.48
C LYS A 7 -14.32 -9.18 1.42
N MET A 8 -13.05 -9.28 1.80
CA MET A 8 -12.57 -10.33 2.70
C MET A 8 -13.09 -10.14 4.13
N LEU A 9 -13.10 -8.91 4.65
CA LEU A 9 -13.66 -8.62 5.98
C LEU A 9 -15.17 -8.89 6.05
N ARG A 10 -15.93 -8.54 5.00
CA ARG A 10 -17.37 -8.85 4.92
C ARG A 10 -17.62 -10.35 4.85
N TRP A 11 -16.85 -11.07 4.05
CA TRP A 11 -16.93 -12.52 3.96
C TRP A 11 -16.63 -13.19 5.30
N ALA A 12 -15.55 -12.79 5.98
CA ALA A 12 -15.20 -13.30 7.30
C ALA A 12 -16.25 -12.96 8.39
N ALA A 13 -16.94 -11.83 8.25
CA ALA A 13 -18.02 -11.42 9.15
C ALA A 13 -19.39 -12.06 8.82
N GLY A 14 -19.52 -12.76 7.68
CA GLY A 14 -20.81 -13.22 7.17
C GLY A 14 -21.76 -12.09 6.76
N VAL A 15 -21.26 -10.87 6.53
CA VAL A 15 -22.08 -9.68 6.24
C VAL A 15 -22.23 -9.51 4.73
N THR A 16 -23.47 -9.44 4.28
CA THR A 16 -23.86 -9.27 2.89
C THR A 16 -24.11 -7.79 2.55
N GLY A 17 -24.46 -7.51 1.29
CA GLY A 17 -24.87 -6.17 0.88
C GLY A 17 -26.25 -5.75 1.42
N LEU A 18 -27.11 -6.72 1.75
CA LEU A 18 -28.47 -6.47 2.25
C LEU A 18 -28.47 -5.90 3.67
N ASP A 19 -27.47 -6.26 4.46
CA ASP A 19 -27.33 -5.81 5.85
C ASP A 19 -27.01 -4.31 5.95
N LYS A 20 -26.59 -3.67 4.85
CA LYS A 20 -26.27 -2.23 4.75
C LYS A 20 -25.36 -1.70 5.87
N VAL A 21 -24.56 -2.59 6.49
CA VAL A 21 -23.62 -2.24 7.56
C VAL A 21 -22.51 -1.38 6.99
N ARG A 22 -22.20 -0.26 7.66
CA ARG A 22 -21.11 0.63 7.24
C ARG A 22 -19.75 -0.04 7.42
N ASN A 23 -18.82 0.26 6.52
CA ASN A 23 -17.50 -0.36 6.50
C ASN A 23 -16.65 -0.04 7.74
N GLU A 24 -16.89 1.11 8.39
CA GLU A 24 -16.23 1.54 9.61
C GLU A 24 -16.56 0.62 10.78
N TYR A 25 -17.83 0.20 10.90
CA TYR A 25 -18.24 -0.76 11.93
C TYR A 25 -17.62 -2.12 11.71
N ILE A 26 -17.57 -2.60 10.46
CA ILE A 26 -16.94 -3.89 10.14
C ILE A 26 -15.46 -3.85 10.53
N ARG A 27 -14.72 -2.81 10.15
CA ARG A 27 -13.30 -2.66 10.55
C ARG A 27 -13.14 -2.54 12.07
N GLY A 28 -14.03 -1.81 12.74
CA GLY A 28 -14.06 -1.66 14.19
C GLY A 28 -14.25 -2.98 14.92
N SER A 29 -15.15 -3.84 14.44
CA SER A 29 -15.39 -5.18 15.00
C SER A 29 -14.15 -6.07 14.95
N PHE A 30 -13.37 -6.02 13.85
CA PHE A 30 -12.11 -6.75 13.75
C PHE A 30 -10.93 -6.02 14.41
N LYS A 31 -11.11 -4.78 14.88
CA LYS A 31 -10.03 -3.90 15.37
C LYS A 31 -8.88 -3.75 14.37
N VAL A 32 -9.20 -3.76 13.06
CA VAL A 32 -8.23 -3.68 11.97
C VAL A 32 -8.12 -2.26 11.45
N ALA A 33 -6.89 -1.75 11.35
CA ALA A 33 -6.60 -0.50 10.67
C ALA A 33 -6.75 -0.63 9.14
N PRO A 34 -7.14 0.43 8.41
CA PRO A 34 -7.26 0.37 6.96
C PRO A 34 -5.99 -0.16 6.29
N ILE A 35 -6.12 -1.06 5.30
CA ILE A 35 -4.96 -1.70 4.66
C ILE A 35 -3.97 -0.68 4.07
N VAL A 36 -4.48 0.43 3.56
CA VAL A 36 -3.65 1.52 3.02
C VAL A 36 -2.74 2.11 4.09
N ALA A 37 -3.24 2.29 5.32
CA ALA A 37 -2.42 2.79 6.42
C ALA A 37 -1.28 1.81 6.75
N LYS A 38 -1.55 0.51 6.75
CA LYS A 38 -0.51 -0.52 6.93
C LYS A 38 0.48 -0.58 5.78
N MET A 39 0.04 -0.39 4.55
CA MET A 39 0.95 -0.30 3.40
C MET A 39 1.87 0.91 3.50
N VAL A 40 1.34 2.07 3.92
CA VAL A 40 2.13 3.29 4.15
C VAL A 40 3.13 3.07 5.27
N GLU A 41 2.69 2.53 6.41
CA GLU A 41 3.57 2.19 7.54
C GLU A 41 4.72 1.29 7.12
N SER A 42 4.44 0.20 6.41
CA SER A 42 5.46 -0.73 5.90
C SER A 42 6.45 -0.06 4.93
N ARG A 43 5.95 0.79 4.03
CA ARG A 43 6.81 1.56 3.10
C ARG A 43 7.72 2.52 3.87
N LEU A 44 7.21 3.22 4.88
CA LEU A 44 8.00 4.12 5.70
C LEU A 44 9.04 3.39 6.55
N ARG A 45 8.69 2.23 7.13
CA ARG A 45 9.67 1.39 7.85
C ARG A 45 10.79 0.92 6.92
N TRP A 46 10.45 0.50 5.70
CA TRP A 46 11.43 0.16 4.68
C TRP A 46 12.31 1.35 4.30
N TYR A 47 11.71 2.53 4.06
CA TYR A 47 12.43 3.74 3.72
C TYR A 47 13.39 4.16 4.84
N GLY A 48 12.93 4.18 6.08
CA GLY A 48 13.77 4.47 7.25
C GLY A 48 14.89 3.45 7.45
N HIS A 49 14.69 2.19 7.06
CA HIS A 49 15.75 1.18 7.02
C HIS A 49 16.80 1.49 5.95
N VAL A 50 16.38 1.88 4.75
CA VAL A 50 17.29 2.31 3.67
C VAL A 50 18.09 3.54 4.09
N MET A 51 17.44 4.54 4.71
CA MET A 51 18.10 5.77 5.14
C MET A 51 19.19 5.55 6.19
N ARG A 52 19.02 4.56 7.08
CA ARG A 52 20.02 4.21 8.10
C ARG A 52 21.23 3.42 7.55
N ARG A 53 21.22 3.00 6.29
CA ARG A 53 22.36 2.33 5.65
C ARG A 53 23.48 3.32 5.32
N ASN A 54 24.70 2.80 5.21
CA ASN A 54 25.87 3.54 4.71
C ASN A 54 25.62 4.10 3.31
N GLU A 55 26.30 5.18 2.96
CA GLU A 55 26.14 5.88 1.67
C GLU A 55 26.56 5.03 0.47
N SER A 56 27.49 4.08 0.66
CA SER A 56 27.89 3.10 -0.35
C SER A 56 26.85 2.00 -0.60
N ASN A 57 25.74 1.96 0.15
CA ASN A 57 24.70 0.97 -0.07
C ASN A 57 23.96 1.25 -1.38
N ALA A 58 23.99 0.29 -2.31
CA ALA A 58 23.41 0.42 -3.64
C ALA A 58 21.95 0.89 -3.67
N VAL A 59 21.12 0.47 -2.70
CA VAL A 59 19.70 0.90 -2.63
C VAL A 59 19.59 2.37 -2.25
N LYS A 60 20.41 2.83 -1.30
CA LYS A 60 20.45 4.24 -0.88
C LYS A 60 20.99 5.13 -1.99
N THR A 61 22.06 4.70 -2.68
CA THR A 61 22.60 5.39 -3.86
C THR A 61 21.57 5.44 -4.98
N GLY A 62 20.92 4.32 -5.29
CA GLY A 62 19.91 4.23 -6.35
C GLY A 62 18.70 5.12 -6.11
N LEU A 63 18.29 5.28 -4.84
CA LEU A 63 17.20 6.16 -4.46
C LEU A 63 17.50 7.65 -4.69
N ALA A 64 18.79 8.04 -4.67
CA ALA A 64 19.23 9.42 -4.92
C ALA A 64 19.36 9.74 -6.42
N ILE A 65 19.26 8.76 -7.30
CA ILE A 65 19.37 8.96 -8.74
C ILE A 65 18.12 9.71 -9.23
N PRO A 66 18.27 10.86 -9.93
CA PRO A 66 17.12 11.54 -10.50
C PRO A 66 16.49 10.67 -11.59
N VAL A 67 15.27 10.20 -11.34
CA VAL A 67 14.52 9.41 -12.32
C VAL A 67 13.76 10.36 -13.24
N LYS A 68 14.09 10.36 -14.54
CA LYS A 68 13.26 11.01 -15.55
C LYS A 68 11.98 10.18 -15.73
N ILE A 69 10.87 10.68 -15.21
CA ILE A 69 9.56 10.04 -15.40
C ILE A 69 9.22 10.10 -16.90
N LYS A 70 9.37 8.97 -17.59
CA LYS A 70 8.94 8.84 -18.98
C LYS A 70 7.42 8.90 -19.03
N GLY A 71 6.88 9.78 -19.87
CA GLY A 71 5.44 9.84 -20.12
C GLY A 71 4.91 8.49 -20.59
N ARG A 72 3.64 8.18 -20.24
CA ARG A 72 2.97 7.00 -20.77
C ARG A 72 2.85 7.15 -22.29
N GLY A 73 3.41 6.22 -23.06
CA GLY A 73 3.43 6.30 -24.51
C GLY A 73 4.06 5.07 -25.18
N ARG A 74 3.85 4.96 -26.49
CA ARG A 74 4.37 3.87 -27.32
C ARG A 74 5.91 3.80 -27.21
N PRO A 75 6.50 2.59 -27.09
CA PRO A 75 7.95 2.44 -27.13
C PRO A 75 8.52 2.99 -28.44
N GLN A 76 9.71 3.58 -28.39
CA GLN A 76 10.40 4.05 -29.60
C GLN A 76 10.74 2.82 -30.45
N THR A 77 10.33 2.85 -31.72
CA THR A 77 10.78 1.88 -32.72
C THR A 77 12.21 2.24 -33.09
N THR A 78 13.11 1.27 -32.95
CA THR A 78 14.52 1.35 -33.31
C THR A 78 14.71 1.66 -34.80
#